data_AF-A0A3C0G8K6-F1
#
_entry.id   AF-A0A3C0G8K6-F1
#
_cell.length_a   1.000
_cell.length_b   1.000
_cell.length_c   1.000
_cell.angle_alpha   90.00
_cell.angle_beta   90.00
_cell.angle_gamma   90.00
#
_symmetry.space_group_name_H-M   'P 1'
#
loop_
_entity.id
_entity.type
_entity.pdbx_description
1 polymer ?
#
loop_
_entity_poly.entity_id
_entity_poly.type
_entity_poly.pdbx_seq_one_letter_code
_entity_poly.pdbx_strand_id
1 'polypeptide(L)' 'MAMEDNKIHLYCMPGMAASSSIFEYLNLPEETFVVHLLEWDIPTKGISFTDYAKKMSEKVK' A
#
# COMPACT_ATOMS: atom_id res chain seq x y z
N MET A 1 -0.48 26.63 13.53
CA MET A 1 0.13 25.42 12.94
C MET A 1 -1.05 24.60 12.42
N ALA A 2 -1.21 24.53 11.10
CA ALA A 2 -2.30 23.76 10.50
C ALA A 2 -2.02 22.27 10.69
N MET A 3 -3.01 21.52 11.15
CA MET A 3 -2.93 20.07 11.33
C MET A 3 -2.65 19.43 9.96
N GLU A 4 -1.56 18.67 9.85
CA GLU A 4 -1.23 17.84 8.68
C GLU A 4 -2.19 16.62 8.51
N ASP A 5 -3.25 16.54 9.34
CA ASP A 5 -3.97 15.30 9.69
C ASP A 5 -5.31 15.04 8.96
N ASN A 6 -5.64 15.80 7.90
CA ASN A 6 -6.95 15.64 7.22
C ASN A 6 -6.86 15.06 5.79
N LYS A 7 -5.68 14.58 5.39
CA LYS A 7 -5.49 13.95 4.08
C LYS A 7 -5.95 12.49 4.11
N ILE A 8 -6.43 12.00 2.97
CA ILE A 8 -6.84 10.61 2.77
C ILE A 8 -5.59 9.79 2.45
N HIS A 9 -5.30 8.81 3.30
CA HIS A 9 -4.21 7.86 3.07
C HIS A 9 -4.66 6.77 2.09
N LEU A 10 -3.98 6.67 0.95
CA LEU A 10 -4.24 5.66 -0.07
C LEU A 10 -3.09 4.65 -0.10
N TYR A 11 -3.39 3.41 0.28
CA TYR A 11 -2.45 2.30 0.24
C TYR A 11 -2.63 1.49 -1.05
N CYS A 12 -1.65 1.57 -1.94
CA CYS A 12 -1.69 0.92 -3.25
C CYS A 12 -0.90 -0.40 -3.22
N MET A 13 -1.61 -1.52 -3.36
CA MET A 13 -1.01 -2.84 -3.46
C MET A 13 -0.98 -3.29 -4.93
N PRO A 14 0.19 -3.64 -5.50
CA PRO A 14 0.25 -4.12 -6.87
C PRO A 14 -0.36 -5.51 -7.01
N GLY A 15 -0.81 -5.85 -8.22
CA GLY A 15 -1.27 -7.20 -8.56
C GLY A 15 -0.14 -8.23 -8.50
N MET A 16 -0.49 -9.52 -8.60
CA MET A 16 0.50 -10.61 -8.62
C MET A 16 1.49 -10.40 -9.79
N ALA A 17 2.79 -10.57 -9.50
CA ALA A 17 3.90 -10.37 -10.44
C ALA A 17 4.10 -8.92 -10.97
N ALA A 18 3.43 -7.92 -10.38
CA ALA A 18 3.69 -6.51 -10.66
C ALA A 18 4.44 -5.84 -9.49
N SER A 19 5.26 -4.85 -9.82
CA SER A 19 5.92 -3.94 -8.86
C SER A 19 5.06 -2.70 -8.60
N SER A 20 5.37 -1.95 -7.54
CA SER A 20 4.72 -0.65 -7.27
C SER A 20 4.87 0.38 -8.39
N SER A 21 5.85 0.21 -9.30
CA SER A 21 6.03 1.08 -10.48
C SER A 21 4.79 1.18 -11.37
N ILE A 22 3.83 0.25 -11.30
CA ILE A 22 2.55 0.39 -12.01
C ILE A 22 1.76 1.64 -11.58
N PHE A 23 2.09 2.21 -10.42
CA PHE A 23 1.49 3.44 -9.90
C PHE A 23 2.33 4.69 -10.21
N GLU A 24 3.39 4.61 -11.02
CA GLU A 24 4.29 5.76 -11.28
C GLU A 24 3.60 6.96 -11.94
N TYR A 25 2.51 6.71 -12.67
CA TYR A 25 1.68 7.75 -13.29
C TYR A 25 0.40 8.06 -12.51
N LEU A 26 0.25 7.51 -11.29
CA LEU A 26 -0.86 7.85 -10.41
C LEU A 26 -0.67 9.28 -9.88
N ASN A 27 -1.36 10.23 -10.51
CA ASN A 27 -1.32 11.62 -10.14
C ASN A 27 -2.61 12.00 -9.40
N LEU A 28 -2.52 12.19 -8.10
CA LEU A 28 -3.64 12.59 -7.24
C LEU A 28 -3.33 13.93 -6.58
N PRO A 29 -4.35 14.75 -6.27
CA PRO A 29 -4.12 16.03 -5.60
C PRO A 29 -3.45 15.84 -4.23
N GLU A 30 -2.19 16.27 -4.12
CA GLU A 30 -1.35 16.07 -2.92
C GLU A 30 -1.91 16.79 -1.68
N GLU A 31 -2.72 17.83 -1.87
CA GLU A 31 -3.43 18.52 -0.79
C GLU A 31 -4.50 17.63 -0.15
N THR A 32 -5.01 16.63 -0.87
CA THR A 32 -6.08 15.73 -0.41
C THR A 32 -5.56 14.34 -0.09
N PHE A 33 -4.57 13.82 -0.81
CA PHE A 33 -4.15 12.42 -0.69
C PHE A 33 -2.69 12.28 -0.25
N VAL A 34 -2.43 11.21 0.52
CA VAL A 34 -1.09 10.70 0.78
C VAL A 34 -1.02 9.28 0.22
N VAL A 35 -0.19 9.08 -0.80
CA VAL A 35 -0.05 7.79 -1.47
C VAL A 35 1.06 6.98 -0.80
N HIS A 36 0.75 5.75 -0.42
CA HIS A 36 1.67 4.76 0.12
C HIS A 36 1.72 3.56 -0.82
N LEU A 37 2.88 3.31 -1.40
CA LEU A 37 3.08 2.16 -2.27
C LEU A 37 3.52 0.95 -1.44
N LEU A 38 2.75 -0.13 -1.52
CA LEU A 38 3.05 -1.39 -0.86
C LEU A 38 3.83 -2.30 -1.81
N GLU A 39 4.68 -3.14 -1.23
CA GLU A 39 5.44 -4.15 -1.96
C GLU A 39 5.10 -5.56 -1.45
N TRP A 40 5.04 -6.51 -2.37
CA TRP A 40 4.85 -7.92 -2.03
C TRP A 40 5.99 -8.42 -1.13
N ASP A 41 5.62 -9.14 -0.07
CA ASP A 41 6.58 -9.98 0.64
C ASP A 41 6.53 -11.39 0.06
N ILE A 42 7.69 -12.01 -0.10
CA ILE A 42 7.73 -13.42 -0.53
C ILE A 42 7.05 -14.28 0.56
N PRO A 43 5.97 -15.02 0.23
CA PRO A 43 5.27 -15.84 1.21
C PRO A 43 6.16 -17.00 1.66
N THR A 44 6.08 -17.32 2.96
CA THR A 44 6.71 -18.53 3.48
C THR A 44 5.97 -19.77 2.96
N LYS A 45 6.72 -20.85 2.71
CA LYS A 45 6.13 -22.09 2.18
C LYS A 45 5.03 -22.61 3.12
N GLY A 46 3.83 -22.79 2.60
CA GLY A 46 2.69 -23.31 3.35
C GLY A 46 1.91 -22.29 4.19
N ILE A 47 2.21 -20.99 4.10
CA ILE A 47 1.37 -19.95 4.71
C ILE A 47 -0.06 -19.99 4.13
N SER A 48 -1.06 -19.79 4.99
CA SER A 48 -2.44 -19.65 4.53
C SER A 48 -2.65 -18.28 3.85
N PHE A 49 -3.64 -18.17 2.96
CA PHE A 49 -3.99 -16.88 2.37
C PHE A 49 -4.41 -15.85 3.43
N THR A 50 -5.11 -16.29 4.48
CA THR A 50 -5.55 -15.41 5.57
C THR A 50 -4.38 -14.86 6.37
N ASP A 51 -3.41 -15.70 6.73
CA ASP A 51 -2.23 -15.27 7.49
C ASP A 51 -1.34 -14.37 6.64
N TYR A 52 -1.20 -14.69 5.36
CA TYR A 52 -0.47 -13.84 4.42
C TYR A 52 -1.13 -12.48 4.26
N ALA A 53 -2.46 -12.43 4.07
CA ALA A 53 -3.21 -11.17 4.01
C ALA A 53 -3.04 -10.36 5.30
N LYS A 54 -3.12 -11.01 6.47
CA LYS A 54 -2.87 -10.36 7.77
C LYS A 54 -1.47 -9.75 7.85
N LYS A 55 -0.44 -10.50 7.48
CA LYS A 55 0.95 -10.01 7.43
C LYS A 55 1.08 -8.80 6.49
N MET A 56 0.45 -8.85 5.32
CA MET A 56 0.46 -7.73 4.38
C MET A 56 -0.25 -6.49 4.95
N SER A 57 -1.34 -6.68 5.69
CA SER A 57 -2.06 -5.58 6.38
C SER A 57 -1.23 -4.90 7.47
N GLU A 58 -0.26 -5.57 8.07
CA GLU A 58 0.65 -4.96 9.06
C GLU A 58 1.55 -3.85 8.45
N LYS A 59 1.64 -3.78 7.12
CA LYS A 59 2.35 -2.71 6.42
C LYS A 59 1.55 -1.41 6.28
N VAL A 60 0.25 -1.45 6.56
CA VAL A 60 -0.64 -0.27 6.56
C VAL A 60 -0.47 0.49 7.88
N LYS A 61 -0.27 1.81 7.82
CA LYS A 61 -0.01 2.69 8.97
C LYS A 61 -1.11 3.71 9.23
#